data_AF-A0A0G1EUW3-F1
#
_entry.id   AF-A0A0G1EUW3-F1
#
_cell.length_a   1.000
_cell.length_b   1.000
_cell.length_c   1.000
_cell.angle_alpha   90.00
_cell.angle_beta   90.00
_cell.angle_gamma   90.00
#
_symmetry.space_group_name_H-M   'P 1'
#
loop_
_entity.id
_entity.type
_entity.pdbx_description
1 polymer ?
#
loop_
_entity_poly.entity_id
_entity_poly.type
_entity_poly.pdbx_seq_one_letter_code
_entity_poly.pdbx_strand_id
1 'polypeptide(L)'
;MKRYLKVYRYLLKINFAKLVIYRTNFVSSLVSSLVWGIFIIVQMLLLTSRSTQIFGWTKNELLLLTGVFSVGVGLFHIFLTPNFENIAALVNFGRLDAWLLKPIDSQFLTSFMYVNFGAVTRLVAAMAFTIYILVQIQFKLTWVSSGVFLLFFGAGLLLIYSVWMSVVTLLIWVPRLSNIVEFMFSIMGMARFPREMFQRYSQVVLYILFPLTFVIVSPTKVLLAKATLFDAIGLFLLTTLFFIGSRKFWQFAMKYYTSASS
;
A
#
# COMPACT_ATOMS: atom_id res chain seq x y z
N MET A 1 8.91 5.80 -21.33
CA MET A 1 7.72 6.23 -20.55
C MET A 1 6.40 6.19 -21.33
N LYS A 2 6.25 6.85 -22.49
CA LYS A 2 5.00 6.86 -23.27
C LYS A 2 4.42 5.46 -23.61
N ARG A 3 5.29 4.50 -23.94
CA ARG A 3 4.91 3.09 -24.21
C ARG A 3 4.26 2.40 -22.99
N TYR A 4 4.86 2.51 -21.81
CA TYR A 4 4.34 1.92 -20.57
C TYR A 4 2.98 2.50 -20.18
N LEU A 5 2.82 3.83 -20.29
CA LEU A 5 1.53 4.47 -20.03
C LEU A 5 0.45 4.01 -21.02
N LYS A 6 0.79 3.85 -22.31
CA LYS A 6 -0.14 3.32 -23.33
C LYS A 6 -0.55 1.89 -23.00
N VAL A 7 0.39 1.02 -22.64
CA VAL A 7 0.10 -0.37 -22.21
C VAL A 7 -0.81 -0.37 -20.99
N TYR A 8 -0.49 0.40 -19.96
CA TYR A 8 -1.29 0.44 -18.74
C TYR A 8 -2.72 0.94 -19.00
N ARG A 9 -2.90 1.92 -19.89
CA ARG A 9 -4.24 2.35 -20.32
C ARG A 9 -5.04 1.22 -20.97
N TYR A 10 -4.42 0.37 -21.77
CA TYR A 10 -5.11 -0.81 -22.31
C TYR A 10 -5.42 -1.85 -21.22
N LEU A 11 -4.49 -2.10 -20.31
CA LEU A 11 -4.73 -2.98 -19.15
C LEU A 11 -5.91 -2.49 -18.32
N LEU A 12 -6.01 -1.18 -18.06
CA LEU A 12 -7.16 -0.59 -17.37
C LEU A 12 -8.47 -0.84 -18.11
N LYS A 13 -8.51 -0.65 -19.43
CA LYS A 13 -9.71 -0.94 -20.25
C LYS A 13 -10.11 -2.42 -20.18
N ILE A 14 -9.13 -3.32 -20.25
CA ILE A 14 -9.37 -4.77 -20.15
C ILE A 14 -9.91 -5.14 -18.77
N ASN A 15 -9.30 -4.63 -17.70
CA ASN A 15 -9.76 -4.89 -16.33
C ASN A 15 -11.15 -4.30 -16.08
N PHE A 16 -11.45 -3.12 -16.65
CA PHE A 16 -12.77 -2.51 -16.55
C PHE A 16 -13.85 -3.35 -17.28
N ALA A 17 -13.56 -3.82 -18.49
CA ALA A 17 -14.48 -4.70 -19.22
C ALA A 17 -14.82 -5.99 -18.45
N LYS A 18 -13.86 -6.55 -17.70
CA LYS A 18 -14.10 -7.72 -16.84
C LYS A 18 -15.13 -7.46 -15.73
N LEU A 19 -15.25 -6.23 -15.22
CA LEU A 19 -16.23 -5.90 -14.19
C LEU A 19 -17.67 -6.09 -14.68
N VAL A 20 -17.93 -5.73 -15.94
CA VAL A 20 -19.26 -5.79 -16.55
C VAL A 20 -19.74 -7.25 -16.69
N ILE A 21 -18.78 -8.15 -16.89
CA ILE A 21 -19.02 -9.59 -17.05
C ILE A 21 -19.26 -10.25 -15.68
N TYR A 22 -18.44 -9.95 -14.67
CA TYR A 22 -18.51 -10.58 -13.35
C TYR A 22 -19.18 -9.71 -12.28
N ARG A 23 -20.44 -9.35 -12.52
CA ARG A 23 -21.21 -8.38 -11.70
C ARG A 23 -21.30 -8.78 -10.22
N THR A 24 -21.53 -10.05 -9.91
CA THR A 24 -21.62 -10.53 -8.53
C THR A 24 -20.31 -10.33 -7.79
N ASN A 25 -19.17 -10.68 -8.40
CA ASN A 25 -17.86 -10.48 -7.80
C ASN A 25 -17.57 -8.99 -7.55
N PHE A 26 -17.98 -8.12 -8.48
CA PHE A 26 -17.87 -6.68 -8.30
C PHE A 26 -18.68 -6.18 -7.09
N VAL A 27 -19.97 -6.56 -6.99
CA VAL A 27 -20.83 -6.16 -5.86
C VAL A 27 -20.28 -6.68 -4.53
N SER A 28 -19.86 -7.95 -4.46
CA SER A 28 -19.23 -8.51 -3.26
C SER A 28 -17.97 -7.73 -2.88
N SER A 29 -17.09 -7.45 -3.85
CA SER A 29 -15.88 -6.67 -3.60
C SER A 29 -16.19 -5.24 -3.13
N LEU A 30 -17.23 -4.59 -3.67
CA LEU A 30 -17.66 -3.27 -3.24
C LEU A 30 -18.13 -3.27 -1.78
N VAL A 31 -19.01 -4.20 -1.42
CA VAL A 31 -19.57 -4.32 -0.07
C VAL A 31 -18.47 -4.63 0.93
N SER A 32 -17.62 -5.62 0.65
CA SER A 32 -16.49 -5.96 1.51
C SER A 32 -15.53 -4.78 1.70
N SER A 33 -15.25 -4.04 0.63
CA SER A 33 -14.36 -2.86 0.69
C SER A 33 -14.94 -1.74 1.56
N LEU A 34 -16.25 -1.49 1.47
CA LEU A 34 -16.95 -0.52 2.29
C LEU A 34 -17.00 -0.94 3.76
N VAL A 35 -17.37 -2.19 4.05
CA VAL A 35 -17.41 -2.73 5.42
C VAL A 35 -16.04 -2.62 6.08
N TRP A 36 -14.97 -3.00 5.39
CA TRP A 36 -13.61 -2.85 5.90
C TRP A 36 -13.21 -1.39 6.12
N GLY A 37 -13.62 -0.48 5.23
CA GLY A 37 -13.39 0.96 5.37
C GLY A 37 -14.12 1.58 6.58
N ILE A 38 -15.36 1.16 6.83
CA ILE A 38 -16.12 1.61 8.00
C ILE A 38 -15.50 1.01 9.27
N PHE A 39 -15.17 -0.28 9.25
CA PHE A 39 -14.60 -0.98 10.39
C PHE A 39 -13.32 -0.32 10.91
N ILE A 40 -12.40 0.07 10.00
CA ILE A 40 -11.14 0.71 10.42
C ILE A 40 -11.37 2.08 11.07
N ILE A 41 -12.34 2.85 10.59
CA ILE A 41 -12.71 4.16 11.16
C ILE A 41 -13.36 3.97 12.53
N VAL A 42 -14.35 3.07 12.63
CA VAL A 42 -15.04 2.75 13.89
C VAL A 42 -14.05 2.24 14.93
N GLN A 43 -13.12 1.37 14.54
CA GLN A 43 -12.09 0.87 15.44
C GLN A 43 -11.23 1.99 16.03
N MET A 44 -10.79 2.96 15.22
CA MET A 44 -10.01 4.08 15.75
C MET A 44 -10.86 5.01 16.64
N LEU A 45 -12.13 5.21 16.31
CA LEU A 45 -13.07 5.97 17.16
C LEU A 45 -13.27 5.31 18.52
N LEU A 46 -13.40 3.99 18.56
CA LEU A 46 -13.52 3.22 19.80
C LEU A 46 -12.24 3.27 20.64
N LEU A 47 -11.07 3.13 19.99
CA LEU A 47 -9.76 3.25 20.66
C LEU A 47 -9.55 4.63 21.29
N THR A 48 -10.04 5.68 20.64
CA THR A 48 -9.92 7.08 21.10
C THR A 48 -11.15 7.57 21.88
N SER A 49 -12.05 6.67 22.28
CA SER A 49 -13.32 7.04 22.94
C SER A 49 -13.12 7.58 24.36
N ARG A 50 -12.20 6.98 25.12
CA ARG A 50 -11.95 7.29 26.54
C ARG A 50 -10.67 8.09 26.80
N SER A 51 -9.87 8.35 25.77
CA SER A 51 -8.58 9.05 25.91
C SER A 51 -8.52 10.24 24.95
N THR A 52 -8.26 11.42 25.49
CA THR A 52 -8.10 12.66 24.69
C THR A 52 -6.75 12.72 23.98
N GLN A 53 -5.73 12.11 24.59
CA GLN A 53 -4.38 11.97 24.05
C GLN A 53 -3.83 10.57 24.30
N ILE A 54 -3.15 10.01 23.30
CA ILE A 54 -2.52 8.69 23.35
C ILE A 54 -1.11 8.83 22.75
N PHE A 55 -0.06 8.59 23.55
CA PHE A 55 1.35 8.68 23.15
C PHE A 55 1.75 10.00 22.44
N GLY A 56 1.24 11.14 22.91
CA GLY A 56 1.54 12.46 22.34
C GLY A 56 0.73 12.83 21.09
N TRP A 57 -0.19 11.97 20.66
CA TRP A 57 -1.13 12.23 19.58
C TRP A 57 -2.51 12.56 20.15
N THR A 58 -3.14 13.61 19.63
CA THR A 58 -4.54 13.91 19.99
C THR A 58 -5.51 12.99 19.25
N LYS A 59 -6.73 12.82 19.77
CA LYS A 59 -7.79 12.05 19.10
C LYS A 59 -7.94 12.43 17.61
N ASN A 60 -8.00 13.71 17.29
CA ASN A 60 -8.20 14.17 15.91
C ASN A 60 -7.00 13.86 15.02
N GLU A 61 -5.77 13.91 15.56
CA GLU A 61 -4.56 13.57 14.81
C GLU A 61 -4.50 12.06 14.49
N LEU A 62 -4.94 11.21 15.42
CA LEU A 62 -5.06 9.77 15.19
C LEU A 62 -6.13 9.43 14.16
N LEU A 63 -7.27 10.13 14.17
CA LEU A 63 -8.30 9.98 13.15
C LEU A 63 -7.79 10.43 11.77
N LEU A 64 -7.03 11.54 11.71
CA LEU A 64 -6.41 11.99 10.46
C LEU A 64 -5.39 10.96 9.94
N LEU A 65 -4.54 10.42 10.82
CA LEU A 65 -3.60 9.35 10.48
C LEU A 65 -4.33 8.13 9.90
N THR A 66 -5.45 7.74 10.52
CA THR A 66 -6.31 6.63 10.04
C THR A 66 -6.92 6.93 8.68
N GLY A 67 -7.30 8.17 8.42
CA GLY A 67 -7.76 8.62 7.11
C GLY A 67 -6.67 8.46 6.04
N VAL A 68 -5.49 9.03 6.28
CA VAL A 68 -4.34 8.93 5.36
C VAL A 68 -3.91 7.48 5.15
N PHE A 69 -3.88 6.67 6.21
CA PHE A 69 -3.66 5.22 6.13
C PHE A 69 -4.68 4.55 5.19
N SER A 70 -5.96 4.84 5.40
CA SER A 70 -7.05 4.22 4.64
C SER A 70 -7.03 4.62 3.16
N VAL A 71 -6.60 5.85 2.84
CA VAL A 71 -6.37 6.28 1.45
C VAL A 71 -5.21 5.49 0.83
N GLY A 72 -4.09 5.37 1.54
CA GLY A 72 -2.93 4.60 1.06
C GLY A 72 -3.26 3.13 0.82
N VAL A 73 -3.96 2.50 1.76
CA VAL A 73 -4.42 1.12 1.65
C VAL A 73 -5.49 0.96 0.56
N GLY A 74 -6.37 1.94 0.36
CA GLY A 74 -7.31 1.95 -0.76
C GLY A 74 -6.59 1.88 -2.11
N LEU A 75 -5.58 2.74 -2.32
CA LEU A 75 -4.75 2.71 -3.52
C LEU A 75 -3.99 1.38 -3.66
N PHE A 76 -3.44 0.87 -2.57
CA PHE A 76 -2.74 -0.42 -2.54
C PHE A 76 -3.67 -1.57 -2.99
N HIS A 77 -4.90 -1.62 -2.49
CA HIS A 77 -5.86 -2.65 -2.88
C HIS A 77 -6.34 -2.52 -4.33
N ILE A 78 -6.47 -1.30 -4.85
CA ILE A 78 -6.86 -1.08 -6.25
C ILE A 78 -5.77 -1.58 -7.19
N PHE A 79 -4.51 -1.21 -6.93
CA PHE A 79 -3.44 -1.39 -7.91
C PHE A 79 -2.52 -2.58 -7.67
N LEU A 80 -2.27 -2.98 -6.42
CA LEU A 80 -1.18 -3.90 -6.08
C LEU A 80 -1.65 -5.24 -5.51
N THR A 81 -2.67 -5.25 -4.65
CA THR A 81 -3.22 -6.48 -4.05
C THR A 81 -3.51 -7.62 -5.05
N PRO A 82 -4.33 -7.42 -6.11
CA PRO A 82 -4.67 -8.54 -7.01
C PRO A 82 -3.46 -9.08 -7.78
N ASN A 83 -2.41 -8.27 -7.90
CA ASN A 83 -1.18 -8.65 -8.55
C ASN A 83 -0.31 -9.49 -7.62
N PHE A 84 -0.07 -9.02 -6.39
CA PHE A 84 0.75 -9.72 -5.41
C PHE A 84 0.15 -11.05 -4.94
N GLU A 85 -1.17 -11.12 -4.78
CA GLU A 85 -1.87 -12.39 -4.48
C GLU A 85 -1.69 -13.44 -5.58
N ASN A 86 -1.51 -13.01 -6.83
CA ASN A 86 -1.41 -13.90 -7.99
C ASN A 86 0.03 -14.37 -8.27
N ILE A 87 1.06 -13.77 -7.68
CA ILE A 87 2.47 -14.12 -7.99
C ILE A 87 2.76 -15.60 -7.70
N ALA A 88 2.31 -16.14 -6.58
CA ALA A 88 2.47 -17.56 -6.28
C ALA A 88 1.86 -18.46 -7.37
N ALA A 89 0.66 -18.13 -7.84
CA ALA A 89 -0.02 -18.90 -8.88
C ALA A 89 0.70 -18.78 -10.23
N LEU A 90 1.23 -17.59 -10.56
CA LEU A 90 1.98 -17.39 -11.80
C LEU A 90 3.24 -18.24 -11.86
N VAL A 91 3.94 -18.38 -10.74
CA VAL A 91 5.13 -19.22 -10.63
C VAL A 91 4.74 -20.70 -10.62
N ASN A 92 3.81 -21.12 -9.76
CA ASN A 92 3.38 -22.53 -9.63
C ASN A 92 2.83 -23.12 -10.93
N PHE A 93 2.07 -22.33 -11.71
CA PHE A 93 1.47 -22.79 -12.97
C PHE A 93 2.33 -22.47 -14.20
N GLY A 94 3.59 -22.02 -14.05
CA GLY A 94 4.48 -21.69 -15.17
C GLY A 94 3.99 -20.52 -16.06
N ARG A 95 3.00 -19.74 -15.59
CA ARG A 95 2.42 -18.62 -16.35
C ARG A 95 3.34 -17.40 -16.40
N LEU A 96 4.34 -17.35 -15.51
CA LEU A 96 5.37 -16.31 -15.53
C LEU A 96 6.19 -16.35 -16.84
N ASP A 97 6.34 -17.52 -17.47
CA ASP A 97 7.06 -17.70 -18.75
C ASP A 97 6.46 -16.81 -19.84
N ALA A 98 5.12 -16.83 -19.96
CA ALA A 98 4.39 -16.02 -20.92
C ALA A 98 4.54 -14.50 -20.66
N TRP A 99 4.89 -14.10 -19.44
CA TRP A 99 5.14 -12.71 -19.10
C TRP A 99 6.56 -12.29 -19.44
N LEU A 100 7.54 -13.19 -19.30
CA LEU A 100 8.93 -12.95 -19.64
C LEU A 100 9.16 -12.84 -21.15
N LEU A 101 8.33 -13.48 -21.96
CA LEU A 101 8.35 -13.35 -23.43
C LEU A 101 7.84 -11.99 -23.93
N LYS A 102 7.15 -11.21 -23.09
CA LYS A 102 6.62 -9.91 -23.50
C LYS A 102 7.76 -8.89 -23.54
N PRO A 103 7.81 -7.99 -24.55
CA PRO A 103 8.85 -6.98 -24.67
C PRO A 103 8.62 -5.78 -23.73
N ILE A 104 8.30 -6.05 -22.47
CA ILE A 104 7.98 -5.12 -21.39
C ILE A 104 8.62 -5.67 -20.12
N ASP A 105 9.06 -4.78 -19.24
CA ASP A 105 9.63 -5.17 -17.96
C ASP A 105 8.72 -6.12 -17.16
N SER A 106 9.27 -7.25 -16.72
CA SER A 106 8.51 -8.31 -16.04
C SER A 106 8.02 -7.86 -14.67
N GLN A 107 8.80 -7.07 -13.92
CA GLN A 107 8.37 -6.53 -12.64
C GLN A 107 7.20 -5.55 -12.81
N PHE A 108 7.22 -4.71 -13.84
CA PHE A 108 6.11 -3.83 -14.15
C PHE A 108 4.83 -4.61 -14.46
N LEU A 109 4.93 -5.63 -15.32
CA LEU A 109 3.79 -6.49 -15.63
C LEU A 109 3.28 -7.22 -14.38
N THR A 110 4.17 -7.77 -13.57
CA THR A 110 3.77 -8.49 -12.35
C THR A 110 3.19 -7.60 -11.27
N SER A 111 3.48 -6.30 -11.29
CA SER A 111 2.97 -5.35 -10.30
C SER A 111 1.66 -4.69 -10.70
N PHE A 112 1.38 -4.56 -12.02
CA PHE A 112 0.30 -3.70 -12.53
C PHE A 112 -0.59 -4.36 -13.60
N MET A 113 -0.62 -5.69 -13.69
CA MET A 113 -1.44 -6.42 -14.67
C MET A 113 -2.94 -6.29 -14.39
N TYR A 114 -3.32 -6.46 -13.12
CA TYR A 114 -4.70 -6.49 -12.66
C TYR A 114 -5.03 -5.24 -11.85
N VAL A 115 -6.28 -4.78 -11.94
CA VAL A 115 -6.77 -3.63 -11.18
C VAL A 115 -8.10 -3.98 -10.54
N ASN A 116 -8.19 -3.82 -9.22
CA ASN A 116 -9.40 -4.06 -8.47
C ASN A 116 -10.22 -2.77 -8.33
N PHE A 117 -11.20 -2.59 -9.21
CA PHE A 117 -12.09 -1.45 -9.16
C PHE A 117 -13.09 -1.48 -8.01
N GLY A 118 -13.35 -2.65 -7.40
CA GLY A 118 -14.22 -2.75 -6.22
C GLY A 118 -13.65 -2.00 -5.01
N ALA A 119 -12.32 -1.89 -4.91
CA ALA A 119 -11.65 -1.14 -3.86
C ALA A 119 -11.74 0.40 -4.03
N VAL A 120 -12.25 0.91 -5.16
CA VAL A 120 -12.42 2.36 -5.40
C VAL A 120 -13.39 2.97 -4.41
N THR A 121 -14.47 2.27 -4.02
CA THR A 121 -15.41 2.79 -3.02
C THR A 121 -14.77 3.00 -1.66
N ARG A 122 -13.89 2.09 -1.25
CA ARG A 122 -13.09 2.24 -0.03
C ARG A 122 -12.17 3.45 -0.11
N LEU A 123 -11.52 3.68 -1.25
CA LEU A 123 -10.70 4.87 -1.46
C LEU A 123 -11.53 6.16 -1.35
N VAL A 124 -12.70 6.21 -2.02
CA VAL A 124 -13.62 7.37 -1.96
C VAL A 124 -14.09 7.63 -0.54
N ALA A 125 -14.51 6.59 0.19
CA ALA A 125 -14.92 6.72 1.59
C ALA A 125 -13.77 7.20 2.49
N ALA A 126 -12.56 6.68 2.29
CA ALA A 126 -11.37 7.12 3.03
C ALA A 126 -11.00 8.58 2.73
N MET A 127 -11.09 9.02 1.48
CA MET A 127 -10.86 10.42 1.10
C MET A 127 -11.90 11.34 1.73
N ALA A 128 -13.19 10.98 1.65
CA ALA A 128 -14.28 11.75 2.26
C ALA A 128 -14.09 11.89 3.78
N PHE A 129 -13.73 10.80 4.46
CA PHE A 129 -13.42 10.82 5.88
C PHE A 129 -12.20 11.69 6.21
N THR A 130 -11.12 11.58 5.43
CA THR A 130 -9.91 12.39 5.63
C THR A 130 -10.19 13.88 5.47
N ILE A 131 -10.96 14.26 4.44
CA ILE A 131 -11.38 15.65 4.21
C ILE A 131 -12.25 16.14 5.37
N TYR A 132 -13.19 15.33 5.84
CA TYR A 132 -14.02 15.68 7.00
C TYR A 132 -13.18 15.99 8.25
N ILE A 133 -12.17 15.17 8.56
CA ILE A 133 -11.28 15.41 9.70
C ILE A 133 -10.41 16.65 9.49
N LEU A 134 -9.92 16.92 8.28
CA LEU A 134 -9.16 18.13 7.98
C LEU A 134 -9.98 19.41 8.24
N VAL A 135 -11.27 19.40 7.88
CA VAL A 135 -12.20 20.50 8.18
C VAL A 135 -12.40 20.65 9.69
N GLN A 136 -12.55 19.55 10.42
CA GLN A 136 -12.71 19.58 11.89
C GLN A 136 -11.48 20.16 12.61
N ILE A 137 -10.28 19.87 12.12
CA ILE A 137 -9.02 20.39 12.68
C ILE A 137 -8.78 21.86 12.26
N GLN A 138 -9.67 22.46 11.45
CA GLN A 138 -9.51 23.82 10.91
C GLN A 138 -8.18 23.99 10.17
N PHE A 139 -7.71 22.93 9.50
CA PHE A 139 -6.43 22.97 8.80
C PHE A 139 -6.53 23.88 7.57
N LYS A 140 -5.70 24.94 7.55
CA LYS A 140 -5.61 25.84 6.40
C LYS A 140 -4.79 25.18 5.29
N LEU A 141 -5.49 24.60 4.32
CA LEU A 141 -4.88 23.99 3.15
C LEU A 141 -4.18 25.08 2.31
N THR A 142 -2.85 25.09 2.30
CA THR A 142 -2.06 25.92 1.39
C THR A 142 -1.58 25.09 0.21
N TRP A 143 -1.44 25.69 -0.97
CA TRP A 143 -0.91 25.00 -2.17
C TRP A 143 0.44 24.32 -1.90
N VAL A 144 1.30 24.97 -1.11
CA VAL A 144 2.59 24.42 -0.70
C VAL A 144 2.41 23.18 0.18
N SER A 145 1.57 23.25 1.22
CA SER A 145 1.33 22.10 2.11
C SER A 145 0.77 20.89 1.36
N SER A 146 -0.13 21.10 0.39
CA SER A 146 -0.68 20.04 -0.45
C SER A 146 0.39 19.41 -1.34
N GLY A 147 1.25 20.22 -1.95
CA GLY A 147 2.37 19.72 -2.77
C GLY A 147 3.36 18.87 -1.97
N VAL A 148 3.75 19.34 -0.77
CA VAL A 148 4.65 18.60 0.12
C VAL A 148 3.97 17.31 0.61
N PHE A 149 2.69 17.36 0.97
CA PHE A 149 1.93 16.17 1.36
C PHE A 149 1.92 15.12 0.25
N LEU A 150 1.59 15.51 -0.99
CA LEU A 150 1.57 14.58 -2.13
C LEU A 150 2.94 13.97 -2.40
N LEU A 151 4.02 14.73 -2.23
CA LEU A 151 5.39 14.27 -2.39
C LEU A 151 5.75 13.22 -1.31
N PHE A 152 5.44 13.48 -0.04
CA PHE A 152 5.63 12.50 1.04
C PHE A 152 4.75 11.27 0.87
N PHE A 153 3.48 11.47 0.53
CA PHE A 153 2.53 10.39 0.34
C PHE A 153 2.94 9.49 -0.83
N GLY A 154 3.39 10.08 -1.95
CA GLY A 154 3.95 9.35 -3.08
C GLY A 154 5.20 8.55 -2.71
N ALA A 155 6.12 9.14 -1.94
CA ALA A 155 7.30 8.43 -1.43
C ALA A 155 6.93 7.26 -0.50
N GLY A 156 5.91 7.44 0.34
CA GLY A 156 5.33 6.38 1.17
C GLY A 156 4.75 5.24 0.34
N LEU A 157 3.95 5.55 -0.69
CA LEU A 157 3.39 4.55 -1.61
C LEU A 157 4.48 3.77 -2.35
N LEU A 158 5.57 4.43 -2.75
CA LEU A 158 6.71 3.75 -3.36
C LEU A 158 7.47 2.88 -2.36
N LEU A 159 7.61 3.31 -1.11
CA LEU A 159 8.25 2.51 -0.05
C LEU A 159 7.45 1.24 0.23
N ILE A 160 6.14 1.35 0.46
CA ILE A 160 5.30 0.17 0.72
C ILE A 160 5.29 -0.78 -0.47
N TYR A 161 5.21 -0.26 -1.70
CA TYR A 161 5.37 -1.07 -2.92
C TYR A 161 6.69 -1.85 -2.90
N SER A 162 7.79 -1.18 -2.60
CA SER A 162 9.13 -1.77 -2.65
C SER A 162 9.33 -2.85 -1.57
N VAL A 163 8.80 -2.63 -0.37
CA VAL A 163 8.81 -3.61 0.71
C VAL A 163 8.02 -4.86 0.31
N TRP A 164 6.78 -4.68 -0.15
CA TRP A 164 5.93 -5.79 -0.61
C TRP A 164 6.56 -6.53 -1.78
N MET A 165 7.06 -5.81 -2.77
CA MET A 165 7.71 -6.40 -3.94
C MET A 165 8.90 -7.27 -3.51
N SER A 166 9.73 -6.80 -2.57
CA SER A 166 10.86 -7.57 -2.04
C SER A 166 10.41 -8.89 -1.41
N VAL A 167 9.34 -8.85 -0.61
CA VAL A 167 8.80 -10.04 0.05
C VAL A 167 8.19 -11.01 -0.95
N VAL A 168 7.35 -10.52 -1.86
CA VAL A 168 6.65 -11.36 -2.84
C VAL A 168 7.61 -11.95 -3.88
N THR A 169 8.77 -11.31 -4.12
CA THR A 169 9.86 -11.88 -4.92
C THR A 169 10.36 -13.22 -4.37
N LEU A 170 10.27 -13.45 -3.05
CA LEU A 170 10.65 -14.73 -2.43
C LEU A 170 9.85 -15.92 -2.97
N LEU A 171 8.62 -15.67 -3.43
CA LEU A 171 7.74 -16.69 -4.00
C LEU A 171 8.26 -17.27 -5.32
N ILE A 172 9.25 -16.64 -5.96
CA ILE A 172 9.92 -17.21 -7.13
C ILE A 172 10.66 -18.51 -6.77
N TRP A 173 11.34 -18.54 -5.62
CA TRP A 173 12.06 -19.73 -5.16
C TRP A 173 11.20 -20.67 -4.34
N VAL A 174 10.26 -20.12 -3.55
CA VAL A 174 9.41 -20.91 -2.67
C VAL A 174 7.93 -20.58 -2.88
N PRO A 175 7.32 -21.04 -3.99
CA PRO A 175 5.95 -20.66 -4.35
C PRO A 175 4.88 -21.17 -3.37
N ARG A 176 5.22 -22.21 -2.59
CA ARG A 176 4.35 -22.80 -1.55
C ARG A 176 4.18 -21.87 -0.34
N LEU A 177 5.02 -20.83 -0.19
CA LEU A 177 4.88 -19.82 0.86
C LEU A 177 3.84 -18.74 0.52
N SER A 178 2.76 -19.08 -0.21
CA SER A 178 1.74 -18.11 -0.63
C SER A 178 1.12 -17.32 0.54
N ASN A 179 1.06 -17.93 1.73
CA ASN A 179 0.55 -17.29 2.95
C ASN A 179 1.39 -16.09 3.41
N ILE A 180 2.60 -15.88 2.84
CA ILE A 180 3.41 -14.69 3.10
C ILE A 180 2.66 -13.41 2.72
N VAL A 181 1.77 -13.46 1.73
CA VAL A 181 0.93 -12.34 1.31
C VAL A 181 -0.07 -11.96 2.41
N GLU A 182 -0.72 -12.94 3.03
CA GLU A 182 -1.64 -12.74 4.16
C GLU A 182 -0.90 -12.18 5.39
N PHE A 183 0.29 -12.71 5.67
CA PHE A 183 1.17 -12.21 6.72
C PHE A 183 1.56 -10.73 6.49
N MET A 184 1.86 -10.36 5.24
CA MET A 184 2.12 -8.97 4.87
C MET A 184 0.91 -8.06 5.06
N PHE A 185 -0.31 -8.54 4.81
CA PHE A 185 -1.52 -7.76 5.14
C PHE A 185 -1.66 -7.51 6.64
N SER A 186 -1.38 -8.52 7.49
CA SER A 186 -1.39 -8.35 8.94
C SER A 186 -0.37 -7.29 9.39
N ILE A 187 0.85 -7.35 8.84
CA ILE A 187 1.91 -6.38 9.12
C ILE A 187 1.52 -4.97 8.64
N MET A 188 0.99 -4.83 7.43
CA MET A 188 0.53 -3.54 6.90
C MET A 188 -0.60 -2.95 7.77
N GLY A 189 -1.47 -3.80 8.31
CA GLY A 189 -2.52 -3.38 9.26
C GLY A 189 -1.99 -2.72 10.53
N MET A 190 -0.74 -3.02 10.94
CA MET A 190 -0.11 -2.39 12.10
C MET A 190 0.39 -0.96 11.81
N ALA A 191 0.64 -0.62 10.54
CA ALA A 191 1.18 0.69 10.14
C ALA A 191 0.20 1.86 10.37
N ARG A 192 -1.07 1.58 10.67
CA ARG A 192 -2.05 2.58 11.11
C ARG A 192 -1.82 3.09 12.54
N PHE A 193 -0.95 2.43 13.30
CA PHE A 193 -0.60 2.87 14.64
C PHE A 193 0.73 3.61 14.61
N PRO A 194 0.83 4.78 15.25
CA PRO A 194 2.08 5.52 15.33
C PRO A 194 3.16 4.69 16.06
N ARG A 195 4.42 4.89 15.66
CA ARG A 195 5.58 4.17 16.21
C ARG A 195 5.67 4.26 17.74
N GLU A 196 5.20 5.36 18.32
CA GLU A 196 5.22 5.60 19.76
C GLU A 196 4.38 4.58 20.54
N MET A 197 3.36 3.97 19.91
CA MET A 197 2.57 2.88 20.52
C MET A 197 3.37 1.57 20.65
N PHE A 198 4.47 1.42 19.91
CA PHE A 198 5.24 0.19 19.88
C PHE A 198 6.49 0.18 20.78
N GLN A 199 6.76 1.26 21.51
CA GLN A 199 8.02 1.44 22.27
C GLN A 199 8.29 0.35 23.33
N ARG A 200 7.26 -0.36 23.78
CA ARG A 200 7.37 -1.43 24.79
C ARG A 200 7.59 -2.83 24.20
N TYR A 201 7.52 -2.99 22.88
CA TYR A 201 7.75 -4.30 22.23
C TYR A 201 9.24 -4.53 21.92
N SER A 202 9.58 -5.75 21.52
CA SER A 202 10.95 -6.13 21.21
C SER A 202 11.54 -5.28 20.07
N GLN A 203 12.85 -5.08 20.10
CA GLN A 203 13.58 -4.31 19.07
C GLN A 203 13.37 -4.89 17.66
N VAL A 204 13.22 -6.21 17.54
CA VAL A 204 12.95 -6.90 16.27
C VAL A 204 11.62 -6.47 15.66
N VAL A 205 10.55 -6.41 16.48
CA VAL A 205 9.23 -5.94 16.03
C VAL A 205 9.32 -4.49 15.55
N LEU A 206 10.06 -3.66 16.28
CA LEU A 206 10.29 -2.28 15.89
C LEU A 206 10.99 -2.18 14.54
N TYR A 207 12.06 -2.94 14.28
CA TYR A 207 12.76 -2.89 12.99
C TYR A 207 11.88 -3.30 11.80
N ILE A 208 11.03 -4.31 11.98
CA ILE A 208 10.11 -4.78 10.92
C ILE A 208 9.03 -3.72 10.65
N LEU A 209 8.47 -3.12 11.71
CA LEU A 209 7.43 -2.10 11.59
C LEU A 209 7.98 -0.74 11.19
N PHE A 210 9.26 -0.48 11.44
CA PHE A 210 9.87 0.85 11.30
C PHE A 210 9.68 1.43 9.89
N PRO A 211 10.04 0.76 8.78
CA PRO A 211 9.82 1.31 7.44
C PRO A 211 8.34 1.58 7.15
N LEU A 212 7.44 0.75 7.68
CA LEU A 212 6.01 0.84 7.43
C LEU A 212 5.38 2.02 8.17
N THR A 213 5.88 2.34 9.37
CA THR A 213 5.37 3.52 10.10
C THR A 213 5.65 4.82 9.34
N PHE A 214 6.81 4.94 8.66
CA PHE A 214 7.13 6.13 7.85
C PHE A 214 6.18 6.33 6.67
N VAL A 215 5.67 5.25 6.08
CA VAL A 215 4.78 5.29 4.91
C VAL A 215 3.60 6.23 5.14
N ILE A 216 3.04 6.23 6.36
CA ILE A 216 1.82 6.98 6.69
C ILE A 216 2.07 8.07 7.73
N VAL A 217 2.91 7.83 8.73
CA VAL A 217 3.15 8.82 9.80
C VAL A 217 3.78 10.10 9.22
N SER A 218 4.78 9.96 8.34
CA SER A 218 5.46 11.11 7.75
C SER A 218 4.53 12.04 6.94
N PRO A 219 3.73 11.55 5.97
CA PRO A 219 2.77 12.42 5.27
C PRO A 219 1.68 12.99 6.20
N THR A 220 1.22 12.24 7.21
CA THR A 220 0.28 12.79 8.20
C THR A 220 0.89 13.94 8.99
N LYS A 221 2.16 13.83 9.41
CA LYS A 221 2.86 14.92 10.11
C LYS A 221 2.98 16.19 9.25
N VAL A 222 3.10 16.06 7.93
CA VAL A 222 3.08 17.21 7.02
C VAL A 222 1.73 17.95 7.11
N LEU A 223 0.61 17.21 7.09
CA LEU A 223 -0.73 17.79 7.27
C LEU A 223 -0.97 18.36 8.66
N LEU A 224 -0.18 17.96 9.66
CA LEU A 224 -0.26 18.51 11.02
C LEU A 224 0.72 19.66 11.26
N ALA A 225 1.51 20.05 10.24
CA ALA A 225 2.64 20.98 10.38
C ALA A 225 3.66 20.56 11.48
N LYS A 226 3.78 19.24 11.71
CA LYS A 226 4.72 18.62 12.68
C LYS A 226 5.82 17.80 12.00
N ALA A 227 5.96 17.89 10.68
CA ALA A 227 6.97 17.13 9.94
C ALA A 227 8.37 17.66 10.25
N THR A 228 9.28 16.75 10.59
CA THR A 228 10.68 17.07 10.87
C THR A 228 11.59 16.71 9.70
N LEU A 229 12.81 17.25 9.69
CA LEU A 229 13.86 16.84 8.75
C LEU A 229 14.16 15.33 8.84
N PHE A 230 14.05 14.75 10.03
CA PHE A 230 14.20 13.31 10.24
C PHE A 230 13.11 12.51 9.52
N ASP A 231 11.85 12.97 9.57
CA ASP A 231 10.74 12.31 8.86
C ASP A 231 10.94 12.36 7.34
N ALA A 232 11.47 13.47 6.83
CA ALA A 232 11.79 13.65 5.42
C ALA A 232 12.95 12.75 4.98
N ILE A 233 14.11 12.92 5.59
CA ILE A 233 15.34 12.18 5.25
C ILE A 233 15.10 10.68 5.43
N GLY A 234 14.50 10.28 6.55
CA GLY A 234 14.18 8.88 6.82
C GLY A 234 13.26 8.27 5.76
N LEU A 235 12.17 8.95 5.41
CA LEU A 235 11.25 8.47 4.37
C LEU A 235 11.96 8.35 3.02
N PHE A 236 12.59 9.42 2.54
CA PHE A 236 13.22 9.42 1.22
C PHE A 236 14.38 8.44 1.11
N LEU A 237 15.24 8.36 2.13
CA LEU A 237 16.36 7.41 2.15
C LEU A 237 15.84 5.97 2.13
N LEU A 238 14.86 5.63 2.97
CA LEU A 238 14.28 4.29 2.99
C LEU A 238 13.57 3.99 1.66
N THR A 239 12.78 4.91 1.11
CA THR A 239 12.14 4.74 -0.20
C THR A 239 13.17 4.44 -1.27
N THR A 240 14.25 5.22 -1.37
CA THR A 240 15.30 5.00 -2.38
C THR A 240 16.01 3.67 -2.18
N LEU A 241 16.39 3.34 -0.94
CA LEU A 241 17.10 2.09 -0.62
C LEU A 241 16.25 0.86 -0.95
N PHE A 242 15.00 0.82 -0.49
CA PHE A 242 14.10 -0.30 -0.76
C PHE A 242 13.68 -0.36 -2.23
N PHE A 243 13.49 0.77 -2.90
CA PHE A 243 13.14 0.77 -4.33
C PHE A 243 14.26 0.17 -5.18
N ILE A 244 15.51 0.61 -4.98
CA ILE A 244 16.67 0.03 -5.67
C ILE A 244 16.89 -1.43 -5.25
N GLY A 245 16.75 -1.73 -3.95
CA GLY A 245 16.89 -3.07 -3.40
C GLY A 245 15.89 -4.05 -4.01
N SER A 246 14.60 -3.71 -4.00
CA SER A 246 13.53 -4.53 -4.58
C SER A 246 13.74 -4.80 -6.06
N ARG A 247 14.21 -3.79 -6.82
CA ARG A 247 14.52 -3.94 -8.23
C ARG A 247 15.67 -4.91 -8.48
N LYS A 248 16.78 -4.74 -7.77
CA LYS A 248 17.94 -5.64 -7.88
C LYS A 248 17.58 -7.05 -7.42
N PHE A 249 16.78 -7.17 -6.36
CA PHE A 249 16.35 -8.44 -5.83
C PHE A 249 15.45 -9.21 -6.79
N TRP A 250 14.49 -8.52 -7.43
CA TRP A 250 13.69 -9.11 -8.50
C TRP A 250 14.56 -9.61 -9.66
N GLN A 251 15.49 -8.78 -10.16
CA GLN A 251 16.39 -9.18 -11.25
C GLN A 251 17.28 -10.36 -10.87
N PHE A 252 17.74 -10.42 -9.62
CA PHE A 252 18.49 -11.57 -9.10
C PHE A 252 17.62 -12.82 -9.07
N ALA A 253 16.40 -12.73 -8.53
CA ALA A 253 15.47 -13.86 -8.46
C ALA A 253 15.15 -14.45 -9.83
N MET A 254 14.96 -13.60 -10.83
CA MET A 254 14.68 -14.06 -12.19
C MET A 254 15.80 -14.90 -12.81
N LYS A 255 17.05 -14.79 -12.35
CA LYS A 255 18.17 -15.62 -12.83
C LYS A 255 18.07 -17.09 -12.39
N TYR A 256 17.34 -17.33 -11.29
CA TYR A 256 17.17 -18.66 -10.69
C TYR A 256 15.76 -19.21 -10.89
N TYR A 257 14.93 -18.52 -11.66
CA TYR A 257 13.60 -18.99 -11.95
C TYR A 257 13.67 -20.22 -12.87
N THR A 258 13.19 -21.35 -12.38
CA THR A 258 13.02 -22.60 -13.13
C THR A 258 11.55 -22.78 -13.49
N SER A 259 11.25 -22.95 -14.78
CA SER A 259 9.86 -23.16 -15.23
C SER A 259 9.29 -24.45 -14.62
N ALA A 260 8.00 -24.42 -14.29
CA ALA A 260 7.27 -25.58 -13.77
C ALA A 260 7.08 -26.71 -14.79
N SER A 261 7.49 -26.51 -16.06
CA SER A 261 7.31 -27.47 -17.17
C SER A 261 8.61 -28.17 -17.61
N SER A 262 9.64 -28.25 -16.76
CA SER A 262 10.90 -28.98 -17.03
C SER A 262 11.03 -30.22 -16.17
#